data_AF-A0A7V2Z2B7-F1
#
_entry.id   AF-A0A7V2Z2B7-F1
#
_cell.length_a   1.000
_cell.length_b   1.000
_cell.length_c   1.000
_cell.angle_alpha   90.00
_cell.angle_beta   90.00
_cell.angle_gamma   90.00
#
_symmetry.space_group_name_H-M   'P 1'
#
loop_
_entity.id
_entity.type
_entity.pdbx_description
1 polymer ?
#
loop_
_entity_poly.entity_id
_entity_poly.type
_entity_poly.pdbx_seq_one_letter_code
_entity_poly.pdbx_strand_id
1 'polypeptide(L)' 'MIRAVLFDLDGTLLDIDLNAFLNDYFAALGPVIGSMAGVSPREAVRAVEAGTVAMCGDHPGRTNREVFDEAAA' A
#
# COMPACT_ATOMS: atom_id res chain seq x y z
N MET A 1 24.28 4.25 -6.93
CA MET A 1 23.19 3.52 -7.61
C MET A 1 22.63 2.50 -6.64
N ILE A 2 21.36 2.59 -6.26
CA ILE A 2 20.71 1.61 -5.38
C ILE A 2 20.44 0.35 -6.22
N ARG A 3 20.92 -0.80 -5.75
CA ARG A 3 20.77 -2.10 -6.44
C ARG A 3 19.53 -2.87 -5.99
N ALA A 4 19.18 -2.73 -4.72
CA ALA A 4 18.01 -3.35 -4.10
C ALA A 4 17.57 -2.51 -2.90
N VAL A 5 16.27 -2.56 -2.61
CA VAL A 5 15.68 -2.12 -1.35
C VAL A 5 14.99 -3.35 -0.77
N LEU A 6 15.38 -3.75 0.43
CA LEU A 6 14.83 -4.91 1.13
C LEU A 6 14.03 -4.37 2.31
N PHE A 7 12.73 -4.63 2.33
CA PHE A 7 11.86 -4.25 3.44
C PHE A 7 11.69 -5.42 4.40
N ASP A 8 11.84 -5.14 5.69
CA ASP A 8 11.35 -6.02 6.75
C ASP A 8 9.91 -5.65 7.05
N LEU A 9 8.97 -6.53 6.70
CA LEU A 9 7.53 -6.29 6.78
C LEU A 9 6.83 -7.12 7.86
N ASP A 10 7.54 -8.06 8.48
CA ASP A 10 7.04 -8.86 9.59
C ASP A 10 7.77 -8.56 10.91
N GLY A 11 8.74 -7.63 10.89
CA GLY A 11 9.48 -7.17 12.06
C GLY A 11 10.42 -8.23 12.61
N THR A 12 10.76 -9.24 11.80
CA THR A 12 11.60 -10.37 12.24
C THR A 12 13.10 -10.09 12.13
N LEU A 13 13.49 -9.08 11.34
CA LEU A 13 14.89 -8.77 11.04
C LEU A 13 15.38 -7.50 11.73
N LEU A 14 14.50 -6.52 11.94
CA LEU A 14 14.81 -5.20 12.46
C LEU A 14 13.85 -4.85 13.60
N ASP A 15 14.40 -4.24 14.66
CA ASP A 15 13.61 -3.67 15.76
C ASP A 15 12.93 -2.37 15.30
N ILE A 16 11.87 -2.53 14.49
CA ILE A 16 11.10 -1.45 13.88
C ILE A 16 9.69 -1.47 14.43
N ASP A 17 9.22 -0.31 14.91
CA ASP A 17 7.79 -0.08 15.09
C ASP A 17 7.14 0.05 13.71
N LEU A 18 6.60 -1.07 13.21
CA LEU A 18 5.97 -1.15 11.90
C LEU A 18 4.77 -0.20 11.77
N ASN A 19 4.03 0.04 12.86
CA ASN A 19 2.89 0.94 12.82
C ASN A 19 3.35 2.39 12.65
N ALA A 20 4.38 2.80 13.39
CA ALA A 20 4.98 4.13 13.23
C ALA A 20 5.54 4.31 11.81
N PHE A 21 6.26 3.31 11.29
CA PHE A 21 6.80 3.33 9.93
C PHE A 21 5.71 3.46 8.87
N LEU A 22 4.65 2.63 8.93
CA LEU A 22 3.58 2.64 7.93
C LEU A 22 2.83 3.97 7.93
N ASN A 23 2.61 4.59 9.09
CA ASN A 23 2.01 5.92 9.18
C ASN A 23 2.83 6.97 8.41
N ASP A 24 4.14 7.03 8.65
CA ASP A 24 5.02 7.98 7.96
C ASP A 24 5.16 7.64 6.47
N TYR A 25 5.22 6.36 6.13
CA TYR A 25 5.30 5.87 4.77
C TYR A 25 4.08 6.31 3.95
N PHE A 26 2.86 6.07 4.43
CA PHE A 26 1.65 6.46 3.70
C PHE A 26 1.44 7.98 3.68
N ALA A 27 1.87 8.70 4.73
CA ALA A 27 1.89 10.16 4.71
C ALA A 27 2.79 10.72 3.60
N ALA A 28 3.93 10.08 3.34
CA ALA A 28 4.85 10.45 2.26
C ALA A 28 4.39 9.95 0.88
N LEU A 29 3.77 8.76 0.80
CA LEU A 29 3.34 8.13 -0.45
C LEU A 29 2.08 8.78 -1.02
N GLY A 30 1.14 9.18 -0.17
CA GLY A 30 -0.14 9.78 -0.58
C GLY A 30 0.00 10.92 -1.58
N PRO A 31 0.85 11.93 -1.35
CA PRO A 31 1.10 13.02 -2.30
C PRO A 31 1.64 12.55 -3.65
N VAL A 32 2.51 11.52 -3.66
CA VAL A 32 3.08 10.97 -4.90
C VAL A 32 1.95 10.37 -5.74
N ILE A 33 1.17 9.46 -5.17
CA ILE A 33 0.07 8.79 -5.87
C ILE A 33 -1.02 9.79 -6.26
N GLY A 34 -1.41 10.68 -5.33
CA GLY A 34 -2.42 11.71 -5.58
C GLY A 34 -2.07 12.60 -6.77
N SER A 35 -0.80 12.99 -6.89
CA SER A 35 -0.33 13.77 -8.04
C SER A 35 -0.38 13.02 -9.36
N MET A 36 -0.14 11.70 -9.35
CA MET A 36 -0.18 10.84 -10.54
C MET A 36 -1.60 10.51 -10.98
N ALA A 37 -2.52 10.30 -10.03
CA ALA A 37 -3.89 9.88 -10.27
C ALA A 37 -4.89 11.07 -10.36
N GLY A 38 -4.46 12.29 -10.00
CA GLY A 38 -5.33 13.47 -10.00
C GLY A 38 -6.35 13.49 -8.86
N VAL A 39 -6.03 12.85 -7.73
CA VAL A 39 -6.87 12.77 -6.53
C VAL A 39 -6.15 13.36 -5.31
N SER A 40 -6.86 13.60 -4.22
CA SER A 40 -6.21 14.07 -2.99
C SER A 40 -5.30 12.99 -2.40
N PRO A 41 -4.24 13.36 -1.65
CA PRO A 41 -3.38 12.39 -0.97
C PRO A 41 -4.15 11.40 -0.08
N ARG A 42 -5.24 11.88 0.54
CA ARG A 42 -6.10 11.07 1.41
C ARG A 42 -6.90 10.04 0.62
N GLU A 43 -7.47 10.44 -0.52
CA GLU A 43 -8.17 9.51 -1.42
C GLU A 43 -7.20 8.47 -1.98
N ALA A 44 -5.99 8.89 -2.35
CA ALA A 44 -4.94 7.98 -2.81
C ALA A 44 -4.58 6.91 -1.77
N VAL A 45 -4.29 7.29 -0.53
CA VAL A 45 -3.99 6.32 0.55
C VAL A 45 -5.18 5.40 0.80
N ARG A 46 -6.41 5.94 0.83
CA ARG A 46 -7.62 5.13 1.02
C ARG A 46 -7.83 4.09 -0.08
N ALA A 47 -7.60 4.45 -1.33
CA ALA A 47 -7.72 3.53 -2.45
C ALA A 47 -6.69 2.39 -2.34
N VAL A 48 -5.44 2.71 -2.02
CA VAL A 48 -4.38 1.71 -1.80
C VAL A 48 -4.72 0.78 -0.63
N GLU A 49 -5.21 1.34 0.49
CA GLU A 49 -5.63 0.57 1.66
C GLU A 49 -6.81 -0.36 1.32
N ALA A 50 -7.85 0.14 0.67
CA ALA A 50 -9.03 -0.63 0.28
C ALA A 50 -8.66 -1.79 -0.66
N GLY A 51 -7.86 -1.52 -1.68
CA GLY A 51 -7.35 -2.55 -2.58
C GLY A 51 -6.50 -3.59 -1.86
N THR A 52 -5.64 -3.16 -0.93
CA THR A 52 -4.80 -4.07 -0.13
C THR A 52 -5.63 -4.98 0.77
N VAL A 53 -6.64 -4.44 1.45
CA VAL A 53 -7.56 -5.24 2.28
C VAL A 53 -8.32 -6.25 1.42
N ALA A 54 -8.76 -5.87 0.22
CA ALA A 54 -9.44 -6.79 -0.70
C ALA A 54 -8.54 -7.96 -1.14
N MET A 55 -7.24 -7.71 -1.38
CA MET A 55 -6.25 -8.76 -1.72
C MET A 55 -5.96 -9.72 -0.57
N CYS A 56 -6.21 -9.33 0.69
CA CYS A 56 -5.96 -10.19 1.85
C CYS A 56 -7.06 -11.24 2.06
N GLY A 57 -8.23 -11.07 1.45
CA GLY A 57 -9.35 -12.01 1.55
C GLY A 57 -9.29 -13.14 0.52
N ASP A 58 -10.12 -14.16 0.71
CA ASP A 58 -10.30 -15.22 -0.29
C ASP A 58 -11.07 -14.69 -1.51
N HIS A 59 -10.49 -14.83 -2.70
CA HIS A 59 -11.11 -14.42 -3.96
C HIS A 59 -10.92 -15.52 -5.04
N PRO A 60 -11.66 -16.64 -4.94
CA PRO A 60 -11.46 -17.80 -5.79
C PRO A 60 -11.74 -17.48 -7.26
N GLY A 61 -10.84 -17.92 -8.14
CA GLY A 61 -10.95 -17.67 -9.57
C GLY A 61 -10.63 -16.23 -9.99
N ARG A 62 -10.18 -15.37 -9.06
CA ARG A 62 -9.76 -13.99 -9.32
C ARG A 62 -8.33 -13.77 -8.88
N THR A 63 -7.66 -12.84 -9.53
CA THR A 63 -6.31 -12.38 -9.21
C THR A 63 -6.33 -11.23 -8.20
N ASN A 64 -5.23 -11.07 -7.47
CA ASN A 64 -5.02 -9.91 -6.58
C ASN A 64 -5.21 -8.58 -7.31
N ARG A 65 -4.78 -8.48 -8.57
CA ARG A 65 -4.97 -7.27 -9.38
C ARG A 65 -6.44 -6.95 -9.59
N GLU A 66 -7.26 -7.94 -9.95
CA GLU A 66 -8.68 -7.72 -10.23
C GLU A 66 -9.46 -7.27 -8.99
N VAL A 67 -9.16 -7.83 -7.81
CA VAL A 67 -9.81 -7.40 -6.56
C VAL A 67 -9.28 -6.06 -6.06
N PHE A 68 -8.00 -5.78 -6.30
CA PHE A 68 -7.40 -4.49 -5.98
C PHE A 68 -8.03 -3.37 -6.81
N ASP A 69 -8.06 -3.55 -8.13
CA ASP A 69 -8.57 -2.54 -9.06
C ASP A 69 -10.07 -2.26 -8.83
N GLU A 70 -10.86 -3.27 -8.47
CA GLU A 70 -12.28 -3.10 -8.12
C GLU A 70 -12.47 -2.31 -6.82
N ALA A 71 -11.68 -2.61 -5.78
CA ALA A 71 -11.82 -1.97 -4.47
C ALA A 71 -11.15 -0.60 -4.36
N ALA A 72 -10.17 -0.32 -5.23
CA ALA A 72 -9.43 0.94 -5.27
C ALA A 72 -10.04 1.99 -6.22
N ALA A 73 -11.10 1.64 -6.95
CA ALA A 73 -11.86 2.54 -7.84
C ALA A 73 -12.77 3.50 -7.08
#